data_AF-A0A838E6F5-F1
#
_entry.id   AF-A0A838E6F5-F1
#
_cell.length_a   1.000
_cell.length_b   1.000
_cell.length_c   1.000
_cell.angle_alpha   90.00
_cell.angle_beta   90.00
_cell.angle_gamma   90.00
#
_symmetry.space_group_name_H-M   'P 1'
#
loop_
_entity.id
_entity.type
_entity.pdbx_description
1 polymer ?
#
loop_
_entity_poly.entity_id
_entity_poly.type
_entity_poly.pdbx_seq_one_letter_code
_entity_poly.pdbx_strand_id
1 'polypeptide(L)'
;MPHTAVSDHRLGLLQRLASGPVVCAEGYLFELERRGYLQAGAFVPEVVMEHPDKVVQLHREFVHAGSDVVEAFTYYAHREKLRVIGKED
;
A
#
# COMPACT_ATOMS: atom_id res chain seq x y z
N MET A 1 -9.91 13.78 -27.50
CA MET A 1 -10.93 13.94 -26.46
C MET A 1 -10.25 13.74 -25.12
N PRO A 2 -10.17 14.75 -24.23
CA PRO A 2 -9.58 14.54 -22.91
C PRO A 2 -10.61 13.82 -22.03
N HIS A 3 -10.32 12.56 -21.67
CA HIS A 3 -11.06 11.87 -20.60
C HIS A 3 -10.63 12.49 -19.26
N THR A 4 -11.37 13.48 -18.78
CA THR A 4 -11.32 13.89 -17.38
C THR A 4 -12.20 12.91 -16.61
N ALA A 5 -11.63 11.80 -16.15
CA ALA A 5 -12.31 10.88 -15.25
C ALA A 5 -12.45 11.56 -13.89
N VAL A 6 -13.61 12.14 -13.63
CA VAL A 6 -14.02 12.50 -12.26
C VAL A 6 -14.27 11.18 -11.54
N SER A 7 -13.39 10.85 -10.60
CA SER A 7 -13.61 9.79 -9.62
C SER A 7 -14.85 10.13 -8.79
N ASP A 8 -16.01 9.52 -9.12
CA ASP A 8 -17.19 9.62 -8.25
C ASP A 8 -17.05 8.59 -7.12
N HIS A 9 -16.56 9.06 -5.98
CA HIS A 9 -16.35 8.27 -4.76
C HIS A 9 -17.65 7.66 -4.19
N ARG A 10 -18.83 7.92 -4.79
CA ARG A 10 -20.11 7.28 -4.42
C ARG A 10 -20.36 5.92 -5.10
N LEU A 11 -19.59 5.57 -6.13
CA LEU A 11 -19.74 4.29 -6.84
C LEU A 11 -18.99 3.17 -6.11
N GLY A 12 -19.62 2.00 -5.97
CA GLY A 12 -18.97 0.80 -5.46
C GLY A 12 -17.90 0.27 -6.42
N LEU A 13 -16.96 -0.55 -5.94
CA LEU A 13 -15.84 -1.06 -6.74
C LEU A 13 -16.29 -1.73 -8.05
N LEU A 14 -17.32 -2.58 -8.01
CA LEU A 14 -17.84 -3.27 -9.20
C LEU A 14 -18.38 -2.30 -10.26
N GLN A 15 -19.03 -1.20 -9.84
CA GLN A 15 -19.55 -0.19 -10.75
C GLN A 15 -18.41 0.62 -11.40
N ARG A 16 -17.37 0.94 -10.61
CA ARG A 16 -16.17 1.63 -11.12
C ARG A 16 -15.46 0.79 -12.17
N LEU A 17 -15.24 -0.50 -11.90
CA LEU A 17 -14.64 -1.45 -12.85
C LEU A 17 -15.46 -1.61 -14.13
N ALA A 18 -16.80 -1.57 -14.05
CA ALA A 18 -17.66 -1.62 -15.23
C ALA A 18 -17.57 -0.33 -16.08
N SER A 19 -17.23 0.81 -15.46
CA SER A 19 -17.10 2.11 -16.14
C SER A 19 -15.72 2.36 -16.76
N GLY A 20 -14.69 1.68 -16.27
CA GLY A 20 -13.32 1.86 -16.73
C GLY A 20 -12.28 1.27 -15.77
N PRO A 21 -10.98 1.43 -16.08
CA PRO A 21 -9.90 0.97 -15.22
C PRO A 21 -9.89 1.71 -13.88
N VAL A 22 -9.38 1.04 -12.84
CA VAL A 22 -9.06 1.61 -11.54
C VAL A 22 -7.56 1.52 -11.30
N VAL A 23 -6.99 2.50 -10.60
CA VAL A 23 -5.56 2.59 -10.30
C VAL A 23 -5.29 2.05 -8.90
N CYS A 24 -4.55 0.94 -8.79
CA CYS A 24 -4.06 0.44 -7.51
C CYS A 24 -2.73 1.09 -7.14
N ALA A 25 -2.57 1.48 -5.88
CA ALA A 25 -1.31 1.92 -5.32
C ALA A 25 -0.34 0.75 -5.18
N GLU A 26 0.88 0.91 -5.67
CA GLU A 26 1.90 -0.15 -5.72
C GLU A 26 3.28 0.40 -5.33
N GLY A 27 4.23 -0.49 -5.05
CA GLY A 27 5.63 -0.10 -4.81
C GLY A 27 5.95 0.37 -3.39
N TYR A 28 5.10 0.07 -2.40
CA TYR A 28 5.32 0.37 -0.98
C TYR A 28 6.70 -0.05 -0.48
N LEU A 29 7.10 -1.28 -0.80
CA LEU A 29 8.39 -1.84 -0.38
C LEU A 29 9.55 -0.96 -0.87
N PHE A 30 9.57 -0.66 -2.17
CA PHE A 30 10.65 0.11 -2.79
C PHE A 30 10.67 1.55 -2.29
N GLU A 31 9.51 2.18 -2.10
CA GLU A 31 9.46 3.57 -1.65
C GLU A 31 9.88 3.71 -0.17
N LEU A 32 9.50 2.77 0.69
CA LEU A 32 9.96 2.75 2.09
C LEU A 32 11.44 2.39 2.20
N GLU A 33 11.95 1.49 1.35
CA GLU A 33 13.38 1.19 1.25
C GLU A 33 14.19 2.41 0.77
N ARG A 34 13.73 3.09 -0.28
CA ARG A 34 14.34 4.33 -0.80
C ARG A 34 14.41 5.44 0.24
N ARG A 35 13.44 5.49 1.16
CA ARG A 35 13.40 6.45 2.28
C ARG A 35 14.22 5.99 3.51
N GLY A 36 14.77 4.78 3.50
CA GLY A 36 15.59 4.23 4.56
C GLY A 36 14.82 3.70 5.78
N TYR A 37 13.53 3.38 5.63
CA TYR A 37 12.71 2.85 6.74
C TYR A 37 12.66 1.33 6.81
N LEU A 38 13.03 0.63 5.74
CA LEU A 38 13.11 -0.82 5.72
C LEU A 38 14.18 -1.28 4.72
N GLN A 39 14.49 -2.58 4.76
CA GLN A 39 15.25 -3.26 3.73
C GLN A 39 14.45 -4.46 3.22
N ALA A 40 14.43 -4.70 1.91
CA ALA A 40 13.78 -5.85 1.32
C ALA A 40 14.32 -7.17 1.92
N GLY A 41 13.42 -8.09 2.24
CA GLY A 41 13.76 -9.36 2.87
C GLY A 41 12.75 -9.76 3.96
N ALA A 42 13.21 -10.54 4.94
CA ALA A 42 12.33 -11.04 6.00
C ALA A 42 11.82 -9.95 6.97
N PHE A 43 12.53 -8.83 7.06
CA PHE A 43 12.27 -7.72 8.01
C PHE A 43 11.19 -6.73 7.54
N VAL A 44 10.65 -6.92 6.33
CA VAL A 44 9.63 -6.02 5.74
C VAL A 44 8.45 -5.73 6.68
N PRO A 45 7.89 -6.70 7.42
CA PRO A 45 6.78 -6.42 8.34
C PRO A 45 7.13 -5.47 9.48
N GLU A 46 8.42 -5.33 9.84
CA GLU A 46 8.85 -4.52 10.97
C GLU A 46 8.44 -3.07 10.79
N VAL A 47 8.53 -2.50 9.59
CA VAL A 47 8.18 -1.08 9.36
C VAL A 47 6.75 -0.74 9.79
N VAL A 48 5.82 -1.71 9.75
CA VAL A 48 4.42 -1.49 10.16
C VAL A 48 4.32 -1.36 11.68
N MET A 49 5.15 -2.07 12.43
CA MET A 49 5.23 -2.00 13.91
C MET A 49 6.13 -0.83 14.36
N GLU A 50 7.26 -0.70 13.66
CA GLU A 50 8.36 0.26 13.72
C GLU A 50 7.97 1.73 13.60
N HIS A 51 7.34 1.95 12.45
CA HIS A 51 7.14 3.24 11.80
C HIS A 51 5.75 3.31 11.15
N PRO A 52 4.65 3.03 11.88
CA PRO A 52 3.30 3.01 11.32
C PRO A 52 2.90 4.36 10.72
N ASP A 53 3.43 5.48 11.26
CA ASP A 53 3.20 6.81 10.72
C ASP A 53 3.73 6.98 9.29
N LYS A 54 4.86 6.32 8.96
CA LYS A 54 5.45 6.36 7.61
C LYS A 54 4.62 5.57 6.61
N VAL A 55 4.08 4.42 7.02
CA VAL A 55 3.17 3.61 6.20
C VAL A 55 1.87 4.38 5.93
N VAL A 56 1.28 5.00 6.96
CA VAL A 56 0.08 5.85 6.83
C VAL A 56 0.34 7.05 5.93
N GLN A 57 1.48 7.71 6.09
CA GLN A 57 1.85 8.83 5.23
C GLN A 57 1.96 8.37 3.76
N LEU A 58 2.59 7.24 3.50
CA LEU A 58 2.73 6.71 2.14
C LEU A 58 1.37 6.32 1.52
N HIS A 59 0.46 5.70 2.28
CA HIS A 59 -0.92 5.48 1.81
C HIS A 59 -1.60 6.79 1.37
N ARG A 60 -1.45 7.87 2.16
CA ARG A 60 -2.02 9.18 1.80
C ARG A 60 -1.37 9.77 0.55
N GLU A 61 -0.07 9.61 0.40
CA GLU A 61 0.66 10.07 -0.80
C GLU A 61 0.19 9.35 -2.06
N PHE A 62 -0.07 8.04 -2.01
CA PHE A 62 -0.64 7.31 -3.14
C PHE A 62 -2.08 7.76 -3.48
N VAL A 63 -2.92 8.01 -2.47
CA VAL A 63 -4.25 8.59 -2.69
C VAL A 63 -4.14 9.97 -3.34
N HIS A 64 -3.25 10.84 -2.86
CA HIS A 64 -3.02 12.15 -3.47
C HIS A 64 -2.45 12.06 -4.89
N ALA A 65 -1.68 11.01 -5.20
CA ALA A 65 -1.17 10.75 -6.55
C ALA A 65 -2.25 10.21 -7.51
N GLY A 66 -3.45 9.89 -7.02
CA GLY A 66 -4.60 9.46 -7.82
C GLY A 66 -4.90 7.96 -7.76
N SER A 67 -4.33 7.23 -6.81
CA SER A 67 -4.73 5.83 -6.60
C SER A 67 -6.18 5.73 -6.11
N ASP A 68 -6.93 4.86 -6.77
CA ASP A 68 -8.33 4.53 -6.48
C ASP A 68 -8.47 3.51 -5.35
N VAL A 69 -7.43 2.69 -5.17
CA VAL A 69 -7.32 1.62 -4.18
C VAL A 69 -5.93 1.69 -3.55
N VAL A 70 -5.87 1.56 -2.23
CA VAL A 70 -4.62 1.36 -1.47
C VAL A 70 -4.65 -0.02 -0.83
N GLU A 71 -3.51 -0.68 -0.83
CA GLU A 71 -3.36 -2.02 -0.27
C GLU A 71 -2.86 -1.95 1.16
N ALA A 72 -3.28 -2.90 2.00
CA ALA A 72 -2.66 -3.06 3.31
C ALA A 72 -1.21 -3.53 3.11
N PHE A 73 -0.26 -2.88 3.80
CA PHE A 73 1.15 -3.27 3.70
C PHE A 73 1.46 -4.50 4.57
N THR A 74 0.97 -5.67 4.16
CA THR A 74 1.05 -6.93 4.91
C THR A 74 1.97 -7.97 4.27
N TYR A 75 2.87 -7.55 3.38
CA TYR A 75 3.84 -8.44 2.75
C TYR A 75 4.70 -9.10 3.84
N TYR A 76 4.76 -10.43 3.85
CA TYR A 76 5.41 -11.26 4.89
C TYR A 76 4.84 -11.14 6.32
N ALA A 77 3.71 -10.48 6.53
CA ALA A 77 3.07 -10.37 7.85
C ALA A 77 2.29 -11.64 8.25
N HIS A 78 2.85 -12.82 8.00
CA HIS A 78 2.30 -14.11 8.44
C HIS A 78 3.27 -14.80 9.41
N ARG A 79 2.71 -15.64 10.31
CA ARG A 79 3.44 -16.26 11.44
C ARG A 79 4.78 -16.87 11.05
N GLU A 80 4.84 -17.62 9.95
CA GLU A 80 6.09 -18.27 9.50
C GLU A 80 7.22 -17.27 9.22
N LYS A 81 6.91 -16.14 8.57
CA LYS A 81 7.90 -15.10 8.28
C LYS A 81 8.22 -14.25 9.50
N LEU A 82 7.22 -13.93 10.31
CA LEU A 82 7.41 -13.21 11.57
C LEU A 82 8.29 -14.00 12.55
N ARG A 83 8.19 -15.33 12.57
CA ARG A 83 9.06 -16.21 13.37
C ARG A 83 10.54 -16.10 12.98
N VAL A 84 10.85 -15.92 11.68
CA VAL A 84 12.24 -15.78 11.19
C VAL A 84 12.94 -14.54 11.76
N ILE A 85 12.17 -13.50 12.10
CA ILE A 85 12.67 -12.25 12.68
C ILE A 85 12.36 -12.13 14.19
N GLY A 86 11.84 -13.18 14.82
CA GLY A 86 11.55 -13.20 16.25
C GLY A 86 10.35 -12.34 16.68
N LYS A 87 9.34 -12.18 15.80
CA LYS A 87 8.15 -11.32 16.00
C LYS A 87 6.82 -12.07 15.82
N GLU A 88 6.77 -13.37 16.12
CA GLU A 88 5.56 -14.19 15.90
C GLU A 88 4.39 -13.82 16.85
N ASP A 89 4.68 -13.38 18.07
CA ASP A 89 3.73 -13.15 19.17
C ASP A 89 3.34 -11.68 19.36
#